data_AF-A0A949ETK3-F1
#
_entry.id   AF-A0A949ETK3-F1
#
_cell.length_a   1.000
_cell.length_b   1.000
_cell.length_c   1.000
_cell.angle_alpha   90.00
_cell.angle_beta   90.00
_cell.angle_gamma   90.00
#
_symmetry.space_group_name_H-M   'P 1'
#
loop_
_entity.id
_entity.type
_entity.pdbx_description
1 polymer ?
#
loop_
_entity_poly.entity_id
_entity_poly.type
_entity_poly.pdbx_seq_one_letter_code
_entity_poly.pdbx_strand_id
1 'polypeptide(L)'
;MSGVFNVLMVGVGGQGIVLASDVLAEAAALAGMDVKKSEIHGMSRRGGPVFSHVRFGERVYSAVIDHGQADVVLAMEPMELVRWSRWARPGAAACYLAEPILPVGLSQYPDGLEAEISRLFGRVVRVELSAIRRSVPLKVRNTALLGATSVFFDLGPEYLQQALKALSPRGSYEANQAAFDLGRELATAQLMEAADVE
;
A
#
# COMPACT_ATOMS: atom_id res chain seq x y z
N MET A 1 17.43 4.92 9.99
CA MET A 1 17.19 3.46 9.85
C MET A 1 18.49 2.75 9.49
N SER A 2 18.87 1.65 10.17
CA SER A 2 20.08 0.87 9.88
C SER A 2 19.81 -0.39 9.02
N GLY A 3 18.70 -0.44 8.29
CA GLY A 3 18.28 -1.59 7.50
C GLY A 3 17.39 -1.21 6.32
N VAL A 4 17.21 -2.14 5.38
CA VAL A 4 16.33 -1.98 4.22
C VAL A 4 14.87 -2.19 4.63
N PHE A 5 14.01 -1.23 4.33
CA PHE A 5 12.57 -1.32 4.52
C PHE A 5 11.90 -1.88 3.26
N ASN A 6 11.02 -2.86 3.43
CA ASN A 6 10.39 -3.61 2.34
C ASN A 6 8.87 -3.37 2.33
N VAL A 7 8.39 -2.71 1.28
CA VAL A 7 6.96 -2.51 1.02
C VAL A 7 6.54 -3.39 -0.14
N LEU A 8 5.61 -4.31 0.13
CA LEU A 8 4.95 -5.11 -0.89
C LEU A 8 3.60 -4.47 -1.21
N MET A 9 3.36 -4.12 -2.48
CA MET A 9 2.08 -3.58 -2.94
C MET A 9 1.38 -4.62 -3.80
N VAL A 10 0.12 -4.92 -3.51
CA VAL A 10 -0.66 -5.98 -4.19
C VAL A 10 -2.06 -5.50 -4.54
N GLY A 11 -2.61 -6.05 -5.60
CA GLY A 11 -3.98 -5.79 -6.00
C GLY A 11 -4.30 -6.37 -7.36
N VAL A 12 -5.31 -5.81 -8.00
CA VAL A 12 -5.84 -6.20 -9.30
C VAL A 12 -5.52 -5.12 -10.33
N GLY A 13 -5.30 -5.53 -11.59
CA GLY A 13 -5.00 -4.62 -12.69
C GLY A 13 -6.01 -3.47 -12.83
N GLY A 14 -5.50 -2.24 -12.91
CA GLY A 14 -6.30 -1.01 -13.03
C GLY A 14 -6.50 -0.24 -11.72
N GLN A 15 -6.01 -0.73 -10.58
CA GLN A 15 -6.17 -0.06 -9.29
C GLN A 15 -5.11 1.02 -9.03
N GLY A 16 -4.02 1.10 -9.81
CA GLY A 16 -2.98 2.13 -9.65
C GLY A 16 -1.78 1.74 -8.76
N ILE A 17 -1.46 0.43 -8.67
CA ILE A 17 -0.29 -0.10 -7.94
C ILE A 17 1.00 0.53 -8.47
N VAL A 18 1.12 0.64 -9.79
CA VAL A 18 2.31 1.17 -10.47
C VAL A 18 2.61 2.59 -9.99
N LEU A 19 1.63 3.49 -10.12
CA LEU A 19 1.76 4.88 -9.67
C LEU A 19 2.10 4.97 -8.18
N ALA A 20 1.43 4.20 -7.31
CA ALA A 20 1.72 4.21 -5.88
C ALA A 20 3.16 3.75 -5.58
N SER A 21 3.64 2.72 -6.28
CA SER A 21 5.00 2.23 -6.13
C SER A 21 6.06 3.18 -6.71
N ASP A 22 5.76 3.87 -7.81
CA ASP A 22 6.63 4.89 -8.38
C ASP A 22 6.76 6.09 -7.44
N VAL A 23 5.65 6.54 -6.86
CA VAL A 23 5.64 7.63 -5.88
C VAL A 23 6.48 7.27 -4.66
N LEU A 24 6.33 6.06 -4.12
CA LEU A 24 7.16 5.63 -2.99
C LEU A 24 8.65 5.53 -3.37
N ALA A 25 8.95 5.00 -4.55
CA ALA A 25 10.33 4.85 -4.99
C ALA A 25 11.00 6.21 -5.20
N GLU A 26 10.31 7.14 -5.86
CA GLU A 26 10.76 8.51 -6.07
C GLU A 26 10.93 9.25 -4.74
N ALA A 27 9.99 9.10 -3.81
CA ALA A 27 10.10 9.70 -2.48
C ALA A 27 11.33 9.19 -1.71
N ALA A 28 11.61 7.88 -1.77
CA ALA A 28 12.82 7.31 -1.17
C ALA A 28 14.10 7.85 -1.82
N ALA A 29 14.11 8.00 -3.15
CA ALA A 29 15.23 8.60 -3.87
C ALA A 29 15.45 10.07 -3.51
N LEU A 30 14.37 10.86 -3.40
CA LEU A 30 14.43 12.27 -2.96
C LEU A 30 14.94 12.41 -1.52
N ALA A 31 14.67 11.41 -0.66
CA ALA A 31 15.22 11.32 0.68
C ALA A 31 16.70 10.88 0.74
N GLY A 32 17.34 10.67 -0.42
CA GLY A 32 18.75 10.27 -0.52
C GLY A 32 19.00 8.79 -0.20
N MET A 33 17.97 7.95 -0.20
CA MET A 33 18.10 6.51 0.05
C MET A 33 18.41 5.75 -1.25
N ASP A 34 19.12 4.62 -1.14
CA ASP A 34 19.15 3.63 -2.21
C ASP A 34 17.78 2.96 -2.28
N VAL A 35 17.21 2.87 -3.47
CA VAL A 35 15.89 2.30 -3.71
C VAL A 35 15.91 1.38 -4.91
N LYS A 36 15.25 0.24 -4.78
CA LYS A 36 15.03 -0.70 -5.87
C LYS A 36 13.56 -1.10 -5.91
N LYS A 37 13.01 -1.06 -7.11
CA LYS A 37 11.64 -1.45 -7.39
C LYS A 37 11.64 -2.61 -8.38
N SER A 38 10.82 -3.62 -8.14
CA SER A 38 10.53 -4.69 -9.09
C SER A 38 9.02 -4.86 -9.19
N GLU A 39 8.48 -4.78 -10.40
CA GLU A 39 7.05 -4.90 -10.64
C GLU A 39 6.75 -6.01 -11.64
N ILE A 40 5.66 -6.74 -11.39
CA ILE A 40 5.14 -7.71 -12.34
C ILE A 40 3.71 -7.31 -12.65
N HIS A 41 3.54 -6.88 -13.90
CA HIS A 41 2.25 -6.79 -14.53
C HIS A 41 1.92 -8.18 -15.07
N GLY A 42 0.94 -8.87 -14.49
CA GLY A 42 0.40 -10.06 -15.16
C GLY A 42 0.01 -9.70 -16.60
N MET A 43 0.24 -10.61 -17.56
CA MET A 43 -0.11 -10.39 -18.98
C MET A 43 -1.59 -10.01 -19.21
N SER A 44 -2.45 -10.18 -18.19
CA SER A 44 -3.82 -9.70 -18.18
C SER A 44 -3.90 -8.22 -17.77
N ARG A 45 -4.09 -7.34 -18.76
CA ARG A 45 -4.22 -5.87 -18.57
C ARG A 45 -5.48 -5.45 -17.79
N ARG A 46 -6.40 -6.36 -17.44
CA ARG A 46 -7.59 -6.10 -16.60
C ARG A 46 -7.98 -7.35 -15.80
N GLY A 47 -8.12 -7.22 -14.48
CA GLY A 47 -8.66 -8.29 -13.63
C GLY A 47 -7.66 -9.36 -13.16
N GLY A 48 -6.40 -9.32 -13.60
CA GLY A 48 -5.34 -10.20 -13.09
C GLY A 48 -4.61 -9.62 -11.85
N PRO A 49 -3.90 -10.47 -11.09
CA PRO A 49 -3.09 -10.01 -9.96
C PRO A 49 -1.93 -9.13 -10.46
N VAL A 50 -1.68 -8.05 -9.74
CA VAL A 50 -0.60 -7.09 -9.97
C VAL A 50 0.10 -6.87 -8.64
N PHE A 51 1.44 -6.87 -8.67
CA PHE A 51 2.24 -6.62 -7.49
C PHE A 51 3.50 -5.82 -7.80
N SER A 52 3.97 -5.10 -6.78
CA SER A 52 5.19 -4.31 -6.83
C SER A 52 5.96 -4.45 -5.53
N HIS A 53 7.24 -4.78 -5.65
CA HIS A 53 8.21 -4.79 -4.56
C HIS A 53 8.91 -3.43 -4.56
N VAL A 54 8.89 -2.73 -3.42
CA VAL A 54 9.67 -1.50 -3.22
C VAL A 54 10.55 -1.69 -1.99
N ARG A 55 11.86 -1.57 -2.18
CA ARG A 55 12.87 -1.75 -1.15
C ARG A 55 13.73 -0.51 -1.07
N PHE A 56 13.87 0.09 0.10
CA PHE A 56 14.66 1.31 0.29
C PHE A 56 15.42 1.34 1.61
N GLY A 57 16.58 1.99 1.63
CA GLY A 57 17.42 2.14 2.82
C GLY A 57 18.80 2.70 2.47
N GLU A 58 19.79 2.51 3.33
CA GLU A 58 21.16 2.99 3.08
C GLU A 58 21.79 2.31 1.85
N ARG A 59 21.59 0.99 1.71
CA ARG A 59 22.05 0.21 0.55
C ARG A 59 21.15 -0.99 0.30
N VAL A 60 20.68 -1.14 -0.92
CA VAL A 60 19.75 -2.19 -1.36
C VAL A 60 20.43 -3.03 -2.43
N TYR A 61 20.56 -4.34 -2.23
CA TYR A 61 21.28 -5.20 -3.18
C TYR A 61 20.38 -5.92 -4.20
N SER A 62 19.08 -6.04 -3.91
CA SER A 62 18.10 -6.73 -4.76
C SER A 62 16.80 -5.94 -4.79
N ALA A 63 16.09 -6.02 -5.91
CA ALA A 63 14.78 -5.37 -6.11
C ALA A 63 13.59 -6.23 -5.64
N VAL A 64 13.82 -7.52 -5.38
CA VAL A 64 12.75 -8.48 -5.02
C VAL A 64 12.72 -8.68 -3.53
N ILE A 65 11.53 -8.70 -2.91
CA ILE A 65 11.35 -9.03 -1.49
C ILE A 65 11.17 -10.54 -1.37
N ASP A 66 11.98 -11.17 -0.53
CA ASP A 66 11.89 -12.60 -0.26
C ASP A 66 10.69 -12.94 0.64
N HIS A 67 10.34 -14.22 0.72
CA HIS A 67 9.31 -14.70 1.64
C HIS A 67 9.65 -14.36 3.09
N GLY A 68 8.64 -13.93 3.85
CA GLY A 68 8.81 -13.54 5.25
C GLY A 68 9.65 -12.29 5.49
N GLN A 69 9.80 -11.39 4.51
CA GLN A 69 10.66 -10.18 4.61
C GLN A 69 9.93 -8.85 4.38
N ALA A 70 8.67 -8.84 3.92
CA ALA A 70 7.92 -7.60 3.76
C ALA A 70 7.56 -7.03 5.13
N ASP A 71 7.99 -5.78 5.39
CA ASP A 71 7.69 -5.05 6.61
C ASP A 71 6.25 -4.56 6.63
N VAL A 72 5.75 -4.18 5.45
CA VAL A 72 4.39 -3.70 5.24
C VAL A 72 3.84 -4.27 3.94
N VAL A 73 2.58 -4.70 3.98
CA VAL A 73 1.82 -5.06 2.78
C VAL A 73 0.72 -4.02 2.55
N LEU A 74 0.79 -3.33 1.42
CA LEU A 74 -0.25 -2.44 0.92
C LEU A 74 -1.13 -3.23 -0.06
N ALA A 75 -2.41 -3.39 0.24
CA ALA A 75 -3.31 -4.19 -0.60
C ALA A 75 -4.54 -3.39 -1.03
N MET A 76 -4.74 -3.25 -2.34
CA MET A 76 -5.96 -2.61 -2.86
C MET A 76 -7.15 -3.56 -3.02
N GLU A 77 -6.96 -4.83 -2.68
CA GLU A 77 -7.99 -5.86 -2.72
C GLU A 77 -7.75 -6.82 -1.54
N PRO A 78 -8.74 -7.08 -0.66
CA PRO A 78 -8.51 -7.85 0.57
C PRO A 78 -8.08 -9.31 0.36
N MET A 79 -8.58 -10.02 -0.66
CA MET A 79 -8.16 -11.40 -0.96
C MET A 79 -6.70 -11.44 -1.43
N GLU A 80 -6.25 -10.43 -2.17
CA GLU A 80 -4.84 -10.29 -2.53
C GLU A 80 -3.96 -10.07 -1.30
N LEU A 81 -4.41 -9.35 -0.27
CA LEU A 81 -3.65 -9.25 1.00
C LEU A 81 -3.38 -10.64 1.60
N VAL A 82 -4.42 -11.47 1.69
CA VAL A 82 -4.30 -12.83 2.24
C VAL A 82 -3.47 -13.73 1.32
N ARG A 83 -3.67 -13.67 0.00
CA ARG A 83 -2.89 -14.43 -1.00
C ARG A 83 -1.39 -14.17 -0.87
N TRP A 84 -1.00 -12.92 -0.59
CA TRP A 84 0.39 -12.50 -0.53
C TRP A 84 0.97 -12.47 0.89
N SER A 85 0.20 -12.88 1.90
CA SER A 85 0.62 -12.89 3.31
C SER A 85 1.93 -13.63 3.59
N ARG A 86 2.27 -14.69 2.82
CA ARG A 86 3.53 -15.43 2.97
C ARG A 86 4.81 -14.61 2.69
N TRP A 87 4.69 -13.41 2.11
CA TRP A 87 5.81 -12.48 1.99
C TRP A 87 6.00 -11.61 3.22
N ALA A 88 4.96 -11.43 4.02
CA ALA A 88 5.00 -10.63 5.24
C ALA A 88 5.90 -11.31 6.28
N ARG A 89 6.80 -10.53 6.89
CA ARG A 89 7.56 -11.02 8.05
C ARG A 89 6.65 -11.22 9.26
N PRO A 90 7.06 -11.99 10.28
CA PRO A 90 6.33 -12.02 11.56
C PRO A 90 6.12 -10.62 12.12
N GLY A 91 4.88 -10.30 12.49
CA GLY A 91 4.50 -8.99 13.01
C GLY A 91 4.56 -7.84 11.98
N ALA A 92 4.57 -8.14 10.68
CA ALA A 92 4.44 -7.13 9.63
C ALA A 92 3.13 -6.36 9.76
N ALA A 93 3.13 -5.13 9.26
CA ALA A 93 1.91 -4.35 9.13
C ALA A 93 1.18 -4.65 7.81
N ALA A 94 -0.13 -4.44 7.80
CA ALA A 94 -0.94 -4.41 6.60
C ALA A 94 -1.75 -3.13 6.53
N CYS A 95 -1.86 -2.58 5.33
CA CYS A 95 -2.77 -1.49 5.03
C CYS A 95 -3.58 -1.90 3.80
N TYR A 96 -4.91 -1.96 3.92
CA TYR A 96 -5.73 -2.42 2.80
C TYR A 96 -6.98 -1.60 2.56
N LEU A 97 -7.37 -1.55 1.29
CA LEU A 97 -8.65 -0.98 0.87
C LEU A 97 -9.73 -2.05 1.00
N ALA A 98 -10.77 -1.79 1.79
CA ALA A 98 -11.94 -2.65 1.95
C ALA A 98 -12.89 -2.56 0.72
N GLU A 99 -12.36 -2.85 -0.46
CA GLU A 99 -13.08 -2.89 -1.74
C GLU A 99 -12.95 -4.30 -2.33
N PRO A 100 -13.88 -5.23 -2.01
CA PRO A 100 -13.82 -6.60 -2.53
C PRO A 100 -14.09 -6.61 -4.04
N ILE A 101 -13.23 -7.29 -4.79
CA ILE A 101 -13.42 -7.52 -6.21
C ILE A 101 -13.57 -9.02 -6.42
N LEU A 102 -14.78 -9.46 -6.78
CA LEU A 102 -15.05 -10.87 -7.03
C LEU A 102 -14.29 -11.34 -8.29
N PRO A 103 -13.33 -12.28 -8.16
CA PRO A 103 -12.60 -12.78 -9.31
C PRO A 103 -13.52 -13.55 -10.26
N VAL A 104 -13.19 -13.55 -11.55
CA VAL A 104 -13.92 -14.32 -12.56
C VAL A 104 -13.88 -15.80 -12.17
N GLY A 105 -15.07 -16.43 -12.11
CA GLY A 105 -15.22 -17.84 -11.77
C GLY A 105 -15.51 -18.11 -10.29
N LEU A 106 -15.48 -17.10 -9.43
CA LEU A 106 -16.02 -17.18 -8.07
C LEU A 106 -17.46 -16.66 -8.05
N SER A 107 -18.33 -17.38 -7.35
CA SER A 107 -19.74 -16.99 -7.15
C SER A 107 -19.95 -16.12 -5.93
N GLN A 108 -19.04 -16.20 -4.96
CA GLN A 108 -19.10 -15.46 -3.70
C GLN A 108 -17.70 -15.11 -3.22
N TYR A 109 -17.61 -14.00 -2.49
CA TYR A 109 -16.40 -13.60 -1.80
C TYR A 109 -16.23 -14.46 -0.54
N PRO A 110 -15.02 -14.89 -0.17
CA PRO A 110 -14.82 -15.71 1.03
C PRO A 110 -15.23 -14.97 2.31
N ASP A 111 -15.92 -15.70 3.20
CA ASP A 111 -16.22 -15.22 4.54
C ASP A 111 -14.98 -15.25 5.45
N GLY A 112 -15.02 -14.49 6.56
CA GLY A 112 -13.99 -14.54 7.61
C GLY A 112 -12.65 -13.90 7.24
N LEU A 113 -12.57 -13.20 6.12
CA LEU A 113 -11.32 -12.64 5.62
C LEU A 113 -10.69 -11.61 6.56
N GLU A 114 -11.51 -10.78 7.22
CA GLU A 114 -11.03 -9.79 8.19
C GLU A 114 -10.36 -10.46 9.40
N ALA A 115 -10.97 -11.53 9.93
CA ALA A 115 -10.40 -12.29 11.04
C ALA A 115 -9.09 -12.97 10.63
N GLU A 116 -9.01 -13.47 9.39
CA GLU A 116 -7.79 -14.05 8.85
C GLU A 116 -6.68 -12.99 8.66
N ILE A 117 -7.02 -11.79 8.17
CA ILE A 117 -6.08 -10.66 8.08
C ILE A 117 -5.54 -10.29 9.46
N SER A 118 -6.40 -10.13 10.47
CA SER A 118 -5.97 -9.83 11.84
C SER A 118 -5.08 -10.93 12.44
N ARG A 119 -5.26 -12.19 12.03
CA ARG A 119 -4.40 -13.31 12.46
C ARG A 119 -3.02 -13.29 11.79
N LEU A 120 -2.95 -12.85 10.53
CA LEU A 120 -1.75 -12.88 9.70
C LEU A 120 -0.80 -11.70 9.94
N PHE A 121 -1.33 -10.55 10.36
CA PHE A 121 -0.57 -9.30 10.49
C PHE A 121 -0.62 -8.76 11.92
N GLY A 122 0.51 -8.21 12.39
CA GLY A 122 0.61 -7.69 13.75
C GLY A 122 -0.04 -6.32 13.93
N ARG A 123 -0.15 -5.54 12.84
CA ARG A 123 -0.75 -4.21 12.84
C ARG A 123 -1.54 -4.04 11.55
N VAL A 124 -2.82 -3.70 11.65
CA VAL A 124 -3.71 -3.62 10.49
C VAL A 124 -4.37 -2.25 10.43
N VAL A 125 -4.27 -1.61 9.27
CA VAL A 125 -5.06 -0.42 8.92
C VAL A 125 -6.03 -0.82 7.82
N ARG A 126 -7.32 -0.62 8.10
CA ARG A 126 -8.41 -0.89 7.18
C ARG A 126 -8.94 0.42 6.63
N VAL A 127 -8.79 0.65 5.34
CA VAL A 127 -9.30 1.86 4.70
C VAL A 127 -10.62 1.56 4.03
N GLU A 128 -11.70 2.11 4.59
CA GLU A 128 -13.03 2.04 4.01
C GLU A 128 -13.14 2.88 2.75
N LEU A 129 -13.62 2.29 1.66
CA LEU A 129 -13.79 3.02 0.41
C LEU A 129 -14.80 4.17 0.57
N SER A 130 -15.84 3.97 1.37
CA SER A 130 -16.82 5.00 1.71
C SER A 130 -16.22 6.18 2.49
N ALA A 131 -15.19 5.94 3.31
CA ALA A 131 -14.49 7.00 4.03
C ALA A 131 -13.69 7.88 3.07
N ILE A 132 -13.03 7.27 2.07
CA ILE A 132 -12.28 8.00 1.03
C ILE A 132 -13.23 8.79 0.10
N ARG A 133 -14.28 8.14 -0.42
CA ARG A 133 -15.13 8.71 -1.48
C ARG A 133 -15.93 9.94 -1.07
N ARG A 134 -16.08 10.20 0.24
CA ARG A 134 -16.74 11.41 0.77
C ARG A 134 -15.90 12.67 0.52
N SER A 135 -14.58 12.53 0.47
CA SER A 135 -13.65 13.66 0.47
C SER A 135 -12.86 13.78 -0.82
N VAL A 136 -12.60 12.66 -1.52
CA VAL A 136 -11.78 12.67 -2.74
C VAL A 136 -12.33 11.75 -3.85
N PRO A 137 -12.01 12.03 -5.13
CA PRO A 137 -12.43 11.21 -6.25
C PRO A 137 -11.93 9.75 -6.18
N LEU A 138 -12.72 8.80 -6.67
CA LEU A 138 -12.36 7.36 -6.66
C LEU A 138 -11.03 7.03 -7.37
N LYS A 139 -10.64 7.85 -8.35
CA LYS A 139 -9.41 7.68 -9.14
C LYS A 139 -8.11 7.87 -8.33
N VAL A 140 -8.17 8.45 -7.14
CA VAL A 140 -7.00 8.69 -6.27
C VAL A 140 -6.98 7.80 -5.02
N ARG A 141 -7.79 6.73 -5.00
CA ARG A 141 -7.86 5.81 -3.84
C ARG A 141 -6.56 5.08 -3.54
N ASN A 142 -5.76 4.80 -4.57
CA ASN A 142 -4.42 4.23 -4.41
C ASN A 142 -3.49 5.17 -3.63
N THR A 143 -3.62 6.47 -3.88
CA THR A 143 -2.85 7.51 -3.17
C THR A 143 -3.32 7.68 -1.73
N ALA A 144 -4.62 7.55 -1.46
CA ALA A 144 -5.11 7.47 -0.07
C ALA A 144 -4.53 6.26 0.66
N LEU A 145 -4.52 5.09 0.02
CA LEU A 145 -3.94 3.90 0.63
C LEU A 145 -2.42 4.03 0.84
N LEU A 146 -1.71 4.69 -0.08
CA LEU A 146 -0.29 5.01 0.09
C LEU A 146 -0.07 5.96 1.28
N GLY A 147 -0.91 6.99 1.43
CA GLY A 147 -0.92 7.88 2.59
C GLY A 147 -1.11 7.13 3.90
N ALA A 148 -2.09 6.23 3.94
CA ALA A 148 -2.33 5.36 5.10
C ALA A 148 -1.12 4.45 5.41
N THR A 149 -0.48 3.91 4.38
CA THR A 149 0.70 3.04 4.53
C THR A 149 1.93 3.81 5.02
N SER A 150 2.02 5.11 4.71
CA SER A 150 3.17 5.97 5.06
C SER A 150 3.41 6.19 6.55
N VAL A 151 2.48 5.77 7.41
CA VAL A 151 2.66 5.82 8.88
C VAL A 151 3.59 4.72 9.39
N PHE A 152 3.86 3.70 8.58
CA PHE A 152 4.64 2.52 8.99
C PHE A 152 6.13 2.60 8.65
N PHE A 153 6.56 3.59 7.87
CA PHE A 153 7.95 3.77 7.50
C PHE A 153 8.41 5.20 7.75
N ASP A 154 9.69 5.32 8.09
CA ASP A 154 10.33 6.58 8.43
C ASP A 154 10.83 7.30 7.16
N LEU A 155 9.86 7.70 6.33
CA LEU A 155 10.07 8.54 5.16
C LEU A 155 9.24 9.80 5.36
N GLY A 156 9.91 10.95 5.44
CA GLY A 156 9.26 12.23 5.67
C GLY A 156 8.11 12.47 4.68
N PRO A 157 6.91 12.89 5.14
CA PRO A 157 5.77 13.11 4.26
C PRO A 157 6.07 14.12 3.15
N GLU A 158 6.97 15.06 3.38
CA GLU A 158 7.45 16.03 2.39
C GLU A 158 8.04 15.38 1.13
N TYR A 159 8.72 14.23 1.25
CA TYR A 159 9.28 13.52 0.11
C TYR A 159 8.19 12.84 -0.73
N LEU A 160 7.18 12.27 -0.06
CA LEU A 160 6.01 11.70 -0.72
C LEU A 160 5.19 12.77 -1.43
N GLN A 161 5.01 13.93 -0.79
CA GLN A 161 4.31 15.08 -1.40
C GLN A 161 5.05 15.61 -2.63
N GLN A 162 6.38 15.71 -2.57
CA GLN A 162 7.21 16.08 -3.72
C GLN A 162 7.10 15.05 -4.86
N ALA A 163 7.20 13.77 -4.55
CA ALA A 163 7.03 12.69 -5.52
C ALA A 163 5.62 12.69 -6.14
N LEU A 164 4.57 12.90 -5.34
CA LEU A 164 3.20 13.06 -5.83
C LEU A 164 3.07 14.23 -6.77
N LYS A 165 3.71 15.38 -6.48
CA LYS A 165 3.71 16.54 -7.36
C LYS A 165 4.38 16.26 -8.69
N ALA A 166 5.47 15.50 -8.68
CA ALA A 166 6.23 15.15 -9.88
C ALA A 166 5.51 14.12 -10.76
N LEU A 167 4.86 13.12 -10.14
CA LEU A 167 4.36 11.92 -10.84
C LEU A 167 2.84 11.91 -11.03
N SER A 168 2.09 12.76 -10.35
CA SER A 168 0.64 12.84 -10.54
C SER A 168 0.31 13.23 -11.98
N PRO A 169 -0.69 12.59 -12.62
CA PRO A 169 -1.20 13.03 -13.90
C PRO A 169 -1.58 14.52 -13.90
N ARG A 170 -1.38 15.20 -15.03
CA ARG A 170 -1.63 16.64 -15.17
C ARG A 170 -3.01 17.03 -14.63
N GLY A 171 -3.04 18.02 -13.73
CA GLY A 171 -4.29 18.53 -13.13
C GLY A 171 -4.91 17.62 -12.06
N SER A 172 -4.19 16.59 -11.58
CA SER A 172 -4.69 15.70 -10.52
C SER A 172 -3.92 15.79 -9.20
N TYR A 173 -2.89 16.64 -9.12
CA TYR A 173 -2.04 16.77 -7.93
C TYR A 173 -2.84 17.10 -6.66
N GLU A 174 -3.69 18.12 -6.69
CA GLU A 174 -4.47 18.54 -5.51
C GLU A 174 -5.36 17.42 -4.96
N ALA A 175 -6.02 16.67 -5.85
CA ALA A 175 -6.83 15.53 -5.46
C ALA A 175 -5.99 14.38 -4.89
N ASN A 176 -4.80 14.13 -5.46
CA ASN A 176 -3.87 13.13 -4.94
C ASN A 176 -3.30 13.54 -3.58
N GLN A 177 -2.95 14.82 -3.41
CA GLN A 177 -2.45 15.36 -2.15
C GLN A 177 -3.51 15.21 -1.05
N ALA A 178 -4.73 15.67 -1.29
CA ALA A 178 -5.83 15.51 -0.35
C ALA A 178 -6.13 14.03 -0.02
N ALA A 179 -6.00 13.13 -1.00
CA ALA A 179 -6.18 11.71 -0.78
C ALA A 179 -5.09 11.14 0.13
N PHE A 180 -3.83 11.49 -0.13
CA PHE A 180 -2.68 11.09 0.68
C PHE A 180 -2.85 11.53 2.13
N ASP A 181 -3.19 12.80 2.35
CA ASP A 181 -3.34 13.37 3.69
C ASP A 181 -4.48 12.67 4.44
N LEU A 182 -5.65 12.51 3.81
CA LEU A 182 -6.78 11.77 4.37
C LEU A 182 -6.41 10.33 4.76
N GLY A 183 -5.68 9.64 3.88
CA GLY A 183 -5.23 8.28 4.16
C GLY A 183 -4.36 8.21 5.41
N ARG A 184 -3.40 9.14 5.53
CA ARG A 184 -2.49 9.23 6.68
C ARG A 184 -3.24 9.55 7.97
N GLU A 185 -4.22 10.44 7.93
CA GLU A 185 -5.09 10.78 9.06
C GLU A 185 -5.89 9.55 9.54
N LEU A 186 -6.56 8.85 8.62
CA LEU A 186 -7.34 7.65 8.94
C LEU A 186 -6.49 6.56 9.59
N ALA A 187 -5.30 6.32 9.05
CA ALA A 187 -4.37 5.32 9.59
C ALA A 187 -3.88 5.70 10.99
N THR A 188 -3.55 6.97 11.21
CA THR A 188 -3.09 7.47 12.51
C THR A 188 -4.17 7.31 13.57
N ALA A 189 -5.41 7.68 13.25
CA ALA A 189 -6.54 7.53 14.18
C ALA A 189 -6.78 6.05 14.55
N GLN A 190 -6.83 5.14 13.58
CA GLN A 190 -7.02 3.70 13.84
C GLN A 190 -5.91 3.10 14.71
N LEU A 191 -4.66 3.49 14.48
CA LEU A 191 -3.53 2.98 15.25
C LEU A 191 -3.51 3.54 16.68
N MET A 192 -4.02 4.76 16.91
CA MET A 192 -4.20 5.31 18.25
C MET A 192 -5.32 4.58 19.01
N GLU A 193 -6.48 4.39 18.37
CA GLU A 193 -7.60 3.65 18.96
C GLU A 193 -7.21 2.21 19.34
N ALA A 194 -6.42 1.53 18.51
CA ALA A 194 -5.93 0.19 18.81
C ALA A 194 -4.95 0.16 20.00
N ALA A 195 -4.13 1.20 20.17
CA ALA A 195 -3.17 1.30 21.27
C ALA A 195 -3.84 1.62 22.62
N ASP A 196 -4.99 2.28 22.62
CA ASP A 196 -5.76 2.58 23.84
C ASP A 196 -6.58 1.37 24.37
N VAL A 197 -6.66 0.28 23.60
CA VAL A 197 -7.44 -0.93 23.91
C VAL A 197 -6.57 -2.08 24.46
N GLU A 198 -5.24 -1.99 24.34
CA GLU A 198 -4.25 -2.94 24.91
C GLU A 198 -3.80 -2.56 26.33
#